data_AF-A0A1V4Z553-F1
#
_entry.id   AF-A0A1V4Z553-F1
#
_cell.length_a   1.000
_cell.length_b   1.000
_cell.length_c   1.000
_cell.angle_alpha   90.00
_cell.angle_beta   90.00
_cell.angle_gamma   90.00
#
_symmetry.space_group_name_H-M   'P 1'
#
loop_
_entity.id
_entity.type
_entity.pdbx_description
1 polymer ?
#
loop_
_entity_poly.entity_id
_entity_poly.type
_entity_poly.pdbx_seq_one_letter_code
_entity_poly.pdbx_strand_id
1 'polypeptide(L)'
;MDRTKTLADMGFAALRHKTSGGNYKPHLSLAFTSGGERRTFGVDTTRNGRKDDQYFLITHAHTDHNGKSAMLSERSIASDKTAITLEMRHDQHFKGRKFRVGETIDVDGVKVRTYDTRHSIGATAFSWENDQGVRVLLTGDVKDFSGLPKCDLLITEATYGNPYDPGCIFRDDLDSFEAALTHRRVAFGAYAFGKAQRAVSMARQFGFDDTIAMDKNSLILTRLLLGDEAGDVVALNGDGHRMCVTSPWTLGNLPFGIKKYVLTGQKHYEHPTICISDHLDFCGLRDMVYAIDPELTLVYHPDCGGNASAFAAFMSKNGKPSCALSDLAVQPAPGQ
;
A
#
# COMPACT_ATOMS: atom_id res chain seq x y z
N MET A 1 -12.96 -15.08 22.00
CA MET A 1 -13.16 -16.06 20.92
C MET A 1 -11.80 -16.28 20.26
N ASP A 2 -11.36 -17.52 20.07
CA ASP A 2 -10.07 -17.80 19.42
C ASP A 2 -10.16 -17.43 17.93
N ARG A 3 -9.48 -16.34 17.56
CA ARG A 3 -9.49 -15.79 16.20
C ARG A 3 -8.73 -16.68 15.23
N THR A 4 -7.76 -17.45 15.72
CA THR A 4 -7.06 -18.48 14.93
C THR A 4 -8.04 -19.57 14.53
N LYS A 5 -8.85 -20.03 15.48
CA LYS A 5 -9.90 -21.00 15.21
C LYS A 5 -10.93 -20.45 14.21
N THR A 6 -11.34 -19.18 14.37
CA THR A 6 -12.28 -18.56 13.42
C THR A 6 -11.73 -18.55 11.99
N LEU A 7 -10.46 -18.19 11.80
CA LEU A 7 -9.82 -18.20 10.48
C LEU A 7 -9.74 -19.62 9.90
N ALA A 8 -9.44 -20.62 10.73
CA ALA A 8 -9.41 -22.03 10.34
C ALA A 8 -10.80 -22.57 9.98
N ASP A 9 -11.83 -22.18 10.73
CA ASP A 9 -13.23 -22.54 10.46
C ASP A 9 -13.70 -21.95 9.12
N MET A 10 -13.13 -20.82 8.68
CA MET A 10 -13.33 -20.21 7.35
C MET A 10 -12.49 -20.87 6.24
N GLY A 11 -11.73 -21.93 6.53
CA GLY A 11 -10.93 -22.66 5.55
C GLY A 11 -9.59 -22.00 5.19
N PHE A 12 -9.09 -21.10 6.04
CA PHE A 12 -7.81 -20.42 5.85
C PHE A 12 -6.82 -20.70 6.98
N ALA A 13 -5.53 -20.70 6.63
CA ALA A 13 -4.43 -20.73 7.59
C ALA A 13 -3.44 -19.60 7.28
N ALA A 14 -3.25 -18.69 8.25
CA ALA A 14 -2.20 -17.69 8.18
C ALA A 14 -0.87 -18.30 8.61
N LEU A 15 0.11 -18.31 7.71
CA LEU A 15 1.45 -18.82 7.91
C LEU A 15 2.41 -17.64 8.12
N ARG A 16 3.19 -17.72 9.20
CA ARG A 16 4.27 -16.76 9.48
C ARG A 16 5.59 -17.51 9.54
N HIS A 17 6.52 -17.12 8.69
CA HIS A 17 7.85 -17.71 8.64
C HIS A 17 8.81 -16.92 9.53
N LYS A 18 9.83 -17.59 10.09
CA LYS A 18 10.91 -16.92 10.81
C LYS A 18 12.13 -16.75 9.91
N THR A 19 12.84 -15.65 10.09
CA THR A 19 14.19 -15.44 9.57
C THR A 19 15.18 -16.31 10.33
N SER A 20 16.41 -16.46 9.82
CA SER A 20 17.49 -17.17 10.53
C SER A 20 17.81 -16.54 11.90
N GLY A 21 17.53 -15.25 12.09
CA GLY A 21 17.68 -14.55 13.37
C GLY A 21 16.50 -14.74 14.33
N GLY A 22 15.52 -15.58 14.01
CA GLY A 22 14.38 -15.90 14.89
C GLY A 22 13.21 -14.91 14.81
N ASN A 23 13.39 -13.74 14.20
CA ASN A 23 12.32 -12.76 13.96
C ASN A 23 11.36 -13.26 12.89
N TYR A 24 10.06 -12.97 13.00
CA TYR A 24 9.12 -13.23 11.92
C TYR A 24 9.49 -12.43 10.68
N LYS A 25 9.33 -13.08 9.52
CA LYS A 25 9.32 -12.42 8.23
C LYS A 25 8.14 -11.44 8.16
N PRO A 26 8.29 -10.37 7.37
CA PRO A 26 7.24 -9.38 7.25
C PRO A 26 5.98 -10.00 6.64
N HIS A 27 4.82 -9.49 7.07
CA HIS A 27 3.49 -9.87 6.60
C HIS A 27 3.20 -11.37 6.77
N LEU A 28 2.42 -11.97 5.86
CA LEU A 28 1.94 -13.33 5.99
C LEU A 28 1.85 -14.06 4.65
N SER A 29 1.70 -15.38 4.74
CA SER A 29 1.21 -16.21 3.63
C SER A 29 -0.12 -16.83 4.03
N LEU A 30 -1.12 -16.78 3.16
CA LEU A 30 -2.44 -17.35 3.41
C LEU A 30 -2.59 -18.66 2.63
N ALA A 31 -2.72 -19.77 3.36
CA ALA A 31 -2.99 -21.08 2.79
C ALA A 31 -4.48 -21.42 2.85
N PHE A 32 -4.99 -22.05 1.79
CA PHE A 32 -6.39 -22.44 1.62
C PHE A 32 -6.53 -23.56 0.60
N THR A 33 -7.73 -24.12 0.47
CA THR A 33 -8.03 -25.12 -0.57
C THR A 33 -8.87 -24.49 -1.67
N SER A 34 -8.50 -24.75 -2.92
CA SER A 34 -9.25 -24.36 -4.11
C SER A 34 -9.17 -25.47 -5.14
N GLY A 35 -10.31 -25.93 -5.66
CA GLY A 35 -10.37 -27.06 -6.58
C GLY A 35 -9.86 -28.37 -5.97
N GLY A 36 -9.97 -28.54 -4.65
CA GLY A 36 -9.45 -29.71 -3.93
C GLY A 36 -7.93 -29.71 -3.71
N GLU A 37 -7.20 -28.72 -4.22
CA GLU A 37 -5.76 -28.57 -4.04
C GLU A 37 -5.42 -27.47 -3.03
N ARG A 38 -4.34 -27.67 -2.27
CA ARG A 38 -3.82 -26.64 -1.37
C ARG A 38 -3.12 -25.56 -2.18
N ARG A 39 -3.57 -24.32 -2.00
CA ARG A 39 -2.93 -23.10 -2.54
C ARG A 39 -2.35 -22.28 -1.40
N THR A 40 -1.29 -21.53 -1.69
CA THR A 40 -0.69 -20.58 -0.74
C THR A 40 -0.35 -19.28 -1.44
N PHE A 41 -0.95 -18.19 -0.98
CA PHE A 41 -0.66 -16.84 -1.46
C PHE A 41 0.18 -16.09 -0.43
N GLY A 42 1.44 -15.82 -0.77
CA GLY A 42 2.31 -14.92 -0.02
C GLY A 42 1.92 -13.47 -0.28
N VAL A 43 1.56 -12.74 0.77
CA VAL A 43 1.05 -11.37 0.70
C VAL A 43 2.15 -10.40 1.08
N ASP A 44 2.65 -9.64 0.10
CA ASP A 44 3.65 -8.59 0.33
C ASP A 44 4.85 -9.06 1.18
N THR A 45 5.20 -10.33 1.07
CA THR A 45 6.18 -11.00 1.92
C THR A 45 7.42 -11.40 1.12
N THR A 46 8.42 -11.95 1.81
CA THR A 46 9.68 -12.37 1.19
C THR A 46 9.69 -13.87 0.93
N ARG A 47 10.36 -14.28 -0.16
CA ARG A 47 10.57 -15.70 -0.48
C ARG A 47 11.28 -16.43 0.67
N ASN A 48 10.89 -17.67 0.91
CA ASN A 48 11.52 -18.63 1.83
C ASN A 48 12.81 -19.22 1.29
N GLY A 49 12.96 -19.23 -0.03
CA GLY A 49 14.17 -19.64 -0.71
C GLY A 49 13.93 -19.72 -2.21
N ARG A 50 14.86 -20.35 -2.93
CA ARG A 50 14.73 -20.53 -4.38
C ARG A 50 13.63 -21.53 -4.76
N LYS A 51 13.30 -22.47 -3.87
CA LYS A 51 12.30 -23.53 -4.08
C LYS A 51 10.93 -23.18 -3.49
N ASP A 52 10.69 -21.91 -3.17
CA ASP A 52 9.41 -21.48 -2.61
C ASP A 52 8.30 -21.70 -3.66
N ASP A 53 7.24 -22.39 -3.26
CA ASP A 53 6.13 -22.82 -4.11
C ASP A 53 4.90 -21.90 -4.04
N GLN A 54 4.95 -20.89 -3.17
CA GLN A 54 3.88 -19.92 -3.00
C GLN A 54 3.75 -19.00 -4.23
N TYR A 55 2.52 -18.54 -4.48
CA TYR A 55 2.28 -17.39 -5.37
C TYR A 55 2.42 -16.10 -4.58
N PHE A 56 3.18 -15.15 -5.08
CA PHE A 56 3.44 -13.89 -4.38
C PHE A 56 2.54 -12.80 -4.94
N LEU A 57 1.53 -12.42 -4.17
CA LEU A 57 0.69 -11.26 -4.47
C LEU A 57 1.39 -10.02 -3.94
N ILE A 58 1.79 -9.13 -4.84
CA ILE A 58 2.45 -7.86 -4.50
C ILE A 58 1.44 -6.75 -4.77
N THR A 59 0.95 -6.12 -3.70
CA THR A 59 -0.11 -5.11 -3.76
C THR A 59 0.39 -3.81 -4.36
N HIS A 60 1.60 -3.39 -4.03
CA HIS A 60 2.26 -2.20 -4.59
C HIS A 60 3.78 -2.19 -4.35
N ALA A 61 4.46 -1.17 -4.85
CA ALA A 61 5.92 -1.14 -4.94
C ALA A 61 6.65 -0.36 -3.81
N HIS A 62 6.03 -0.18 -2.63
CA HIS A 62 6.77 0.32 -1.47
C HIS A 62 7.66 -0.75 -0.85
N THR A 63 8.68 -0.33 -0.11
CA THR A 63 9.78 -1.22 0.32
C THR A 63 9.32 -2.19 1.41
N ASP A 64 8.47 -1.71 2.30
CA ASP A 64 7.78 -2.42 3.38
C ASP A 64 6.83 -3.51 2.89
N HIS A 65 6.43 -3.49 1.61
CA HIS A 65 5.66 -4.54 0.94
C HIS A 65 6.53 -5.60 0.25
N ASN A 66 7.84 -5.56 0.48
CA ASN A 66 8.82 -6.64 0.21
C ASN A 66 8.88 -7.18 -1.22
N GLY A 67 8.36 -6.42 -2.20
CA GLY A 67 8.35 -6.79 -3.61
C GLY A 67 9.73 -7.14 -4.18
N LYS A 68 10.82 -6.55 -3.64
CA LYS A 68 12.21 -6.84 -4.06
C LYS A 68 12.58 -8.33 -3.98
N SER A 69 12.16 -9.02 -2.92
CA SER A 69 12.46 -10.45 -2.79
C SER A 69 11.52 -11.26 -3.66
N ALA A 70 10.23 -10.94 -3.62
CA ALA A 70 9.18 -11.65 -4.34
C ALA A 70 9.40 -11.61 -5.86
N MET A 71 9.69 -10.45 -6.46
CA MET A 71 9.80 -10.23 -7.92
C MET A 71 10.78 -11.16 -8.66
N LEU A 72 11.67 -11.82 -7.93
CA LEU A 72 12.62 -12.81 -8.44
C LEU A 72 12.03 -14.23 -8.58
N SER A 73 10.75 -14.41 -8.27
CA SER A 73 9.97 -15.64 -8.50
C SER A 73 9.13 -15.52 -9.77
N GLU A 74 9.06 -16.58 -10.55
CA GLU A 74 8.12 -16.72 -11.68
C GLU A 74 6.66 -16.78 -11.22
N ARG A 75 6.43 -17.11 -9.94
CA ARG A 75 5.11 -17.10 -9.29
C ARG A 75 4.71 -15.73 -8.72
N SER A 76 5.45 -14.66 -9.04
CA SER A 76 5.06 -13.31 -8.61
C SER A 76 3.91 -12.78 -9.44
N ILE A 77 3.04 -12.00 -8.81
CA ILE A 77 1.85 -11.43 -9.42
C ILE A 77 1.74 -10.00 -8.93
N ALA A 78 1.77 -9.04 -9.86
CA ALA A 78 1.67 -7.61 -9.57
C ALA A 78 1.02 -6.88 -10.75
N SER A 79 0.47 -5.70 -10.51
CA SER A 79 0.03 -4.85 -11.61
C SER A 79 1.22 -4.45 -12.49
N ASP A 80 0.97 -4.13 -13.75
CA ASP A 80 1.99 -3.64 -14.69
C ASP A 80 2.75 -2.43 -14.13
N LYS A 81 2.03 -1.47 -13.54
CA LYS A 81 2.57 -0.27 -12.90
C LYS A 81 3.38 -0.58 -11.62
N THR A 82 2.96 -1.57 -10.82
CA THR A 82 3.74 -2.04 -9.67
C THR A 82 5.02 -2.74 -10.12
N ALA A 83 4.93 -3.64 -11.09
CA ALA A 83 6.07 -4.41 -11.60
C ALA A 83 7.14 -3.50 -12.21
N ILE A 84 6.76 -2.54 -13.07
CA ILE A 84 7.73 -1.62 -13.68
C ILE A 84 8.37 -0.69 -12.64
N THR A 85 7.62 -0.30 -11.61
CA THR A 85 8.18 0.48 -10.50
C THR A 85 9.21 -0.33 -9.73
N LEU A 86 8.95 -1.60 -9.43
CA LEU A 86 9.91 -2.50 -8.80
C LEU A 86 11.16 -2.69 -9.67
N GLU A 87 10.98 -2.85 -10.99
CA GLU A 87 12.08 -2.98 -11.95
C GLU A 87 13.02 -1.78 -11.89
N MET A 88 12.45 -0.56 -11.92
CA MET A 88 13.21 0.69 -11.85
C MET A 88 13.87 0.93 -10.50
N ARG A 89 13.18 0.61 -9.40
CA ARG A 89 13.71 0.83 -8.03
C ARG A 89 14.85 -0.11 -7.69
N HIS A 90 14.90 -1.29 -8.31
CA HIS A 90 15.82 -2.34 -7.93
C HIS A 90 16.80 -2.75 -9.02
N ASP A 91 16.67 -2.20 -10.24
CA ASP A 91 17.47 -2.57 -11.40
C ASP A 91 17.48 -4.10 -11.60
N GLN A 92 16.28 -4.67 -11.56
CA GLN A 92 16.02 -6.11 -11.61
C GLN A 92 14.77 -6.38 -12.44
N HIS A 93 14.79 -7.35 -13.33
CA HIS A 93 13.61 -7.74 -14.10
C HIS A 93 12.55 -8.42 -13.19
N PHE A 94 11.28 -8.06 -13.37
CA PHE A 94 10.16 -8.70 -12.68
C PHE A 94 9.84 -10.03 -13.39
N LYS A 95 10.15 -11.17 -12.75
CA LYS A 95 10.02 -12.49 -13.38
C LYS A 95 8.60 -13.01 -13.49
N GLY A 96 7.69 -12.50 -12.67
CA GLY A 96 6.33 -13.00 -12.57
C GLY A 96 5.37 -12.46 -13.63
N ARG A 97 4.08 -12.70 -13.39
CA ARG A 97 2.98 -12.25 -14.23
C ARG A 97 2.58 -10.81 -13.87
N LYS A 98 2.32 -10.01 -14.90
CA LYS A 98 1.84 -8.64 -14.81
C LYS A 98 0.36 -8.61 -15.22
N PHE A 99 -0.44 -7.73 -14.63
CA PHE A 99 -1.86 -7.54 -14.97
C PHE A 99 -2.25 -6.06 -14.96
N ARG A 100 -3.40 -5.69 -15.54
CA ARG A 100 -3.96 -4.35 -15.37
C ARG A 100 -4.95 -4.34 -14.21
N VAL A 101 -4.86 -3.33 -13.36
CA VAL A 101 -5.76 -3.18 -12.21
C VAL A 101 -7.21 -3.15 -12.70
N GLY A 102 -8.09 -3.93 -12.05
CA GLY A 102 -9.48 -4.13 -12.47
C GLY A 102 -9.74 -5.43 -13.21
N GLU A 103 -8.69 -6.12 -13.69
CA GLU A 103 -8.81 -7.42 -14.36
C GLU A 103 -9.08 -8.57 -13.38
N THR A 104 -9.63 -9.66 -13.92
CA THR A 104 -9.68 -10.97 -13.25
C THR A 104 -8.57 -11.85 -13.82
N ILE A 105 -7.72 -12.39 -12.96
CA ILE A 105 -6.60 -13.26 -13.31
C ILE A 105 -6.84 -14.67 -12.79
N ASP A 106 -6.42 -15.68 -13.56
CA ASP A 106 -6.35 -17.07 -13.08
C ASP A 106 -4.98 -17.34 -12.45
N VAL A 107 -4.97 -17.80 -11.20
CA VAL A 107 -3.78 -18.19 -10.45
C VAL A 107 -3.92 -19.65 -10.05
N ASP A 108 -3.50 -20.55 -10.93
CA ASP A 108 -3.49 -21.98 -10.67
C ASP A 108 -4.90 -22.53 -10.39
N GLY A 109 -5.87 -22.09 -11.20
CA GLY A 109 -7.29 -22.41 -11.05
C GLY A 109 -8.04 -21.53 -10.05
N VAL A 110 -7.36 -20.64 -9.32
CA VAL A 110 -8.01 -19.64 -8.45
C VAL A 110 -8.33 -18.39 -9.27
N LYS A 111 -9.60 -18.03 -9.39
CA LYS A 111 -10.01 -16.75 -10.01
C LYS A 111 -9.79 -15.61 -9.02
N VAL A 112 -8.83 -14.74 -9.30
CA VAL A 112 -8.50 -13.58 -8.48
C VAL A 112 -8.95 -12.30 -9.19
N ARG A 113 -9.85 -11.54 -8.58
CA ARG A 113 -10.28 -10.22 -9.04
C ARG A 113 -9.40 -9.14 -8.43
N THR A 114 -9.10 -8.09 -9.20
CA THR A 114 -8.24 -6.99 -8.76
C THR A 114 -9.00 -5.67 -8.70
N TYR A 115 -8.69 -4.82 -7.73
CA TYR A 115 -9.35 -3.54 -7.51
C TYR A 115 -8.34 -2.45 -7.17
N ASP A 116 -8.58 -1.23 -7.64
CA ASP A 116 -7.74 -0.08 -7.32
C ASP A 116 -8.01 0.41 -5.89
N THR A 117 -6.96 0.57 -5.08
CA THR A 117 -7.06 1.10 -3.71
C THR A 117 -6.74 2.59 -3.61
N ARG A 118 -6.32 3.19 -4.73
CA ARG A 118 -5.92 4.59 -4.87
C ARG A 118 -4.80 5.04 -3.93
N HIS A 119 -4.09 4.08 -3.33
CA HIS A 119 -2.95 4.33 -2.46
C HIS A 119 -1.76 4.88 -3.26
N SER A 120 -1.37 4.18 -4.32
CA SER A 120 -0.42 4.65 -5.31
C SER A 120 -0.80 4.11 -6.70
N ILE A 121 -0.22 4.67 -7.77
CA ILE A 121 -0.52 4.21 -9.13
C ILE A 121 -0.12 2.74 -9.27
N GLY A 122 -1.12 1.89 -9.57
CA GLY A 122 -0.95 0.44 -9.66
C GLY A 122 -1.20 -0.31 -8.36
N ALA A 123 -1.45 0.37 -7.24
CA ALA A 123 -1.81 -0.27 -5.98
C ALA A 123 -3.09 -1.08 -6.14
N THR A 124 -3.06 -2.32 -5.67
CA THR A 124 -4.09 -3.31 -5.98
C THR A 124 -4.53 -4.09 -4.75
N ALA A 125 -5.84 -4.13 -4.55
CA ALA A 125 -6.49 -5.13 -3.72
C ALA A 125 -6.78 -6.39 -4.53
N PHE A 126 -6.62 -7.56 -3.90
CA PHE A 126 -6.90 -8.87 -4.48
C PHE A 126 -8.09 -9.52 -3.79
N SER A 127 -9.02 -10.08 -4.56
CA SER A 127 -10.15 -10.83 -4.02
C SER A 127 -10.28 -12.19 -4.69
N TRP A 128 -10.52 -13.21 -3.88
CA TRP A 128 -10.73 -14.58 -4.35
C TRP A 128 -11.65 -15.34 -3.38
N GLU A 129 -12.05 -16.53 -3.77
CA GLU A 129 -12.93 -17.40 -3.00
C GLU A 129 -12.23 -18.76 -2.81
N ASN A 130 -12.45 -19.42 -1.66
CA ASN A 130 -11.98 -20.78 -1.42
C ASN A 130 -13.09 -21.81 -1.69
N ASP A 131 -12.78 -23.11 -1.55
CA ASP A 131 -13.76 -24.19 -1.77
C ASP A 131 -14.95 -24.20 -0.79
N GLN A 132 -14.87 -23.44 0.30
CA GLN A 132 -15.98 -23.28 1.26
C GLN A 132 -16.92 -22.13 0.87
N GLY A 133 -16.62 -21.40 -0.21
CA GLY A 133 -17.39 -20.22 -0.63
C GLY A 133 -17.04 -18.95 0.14
N VAL A 134 -15.98 -18.95 0.95
CA VAL A 134 -15.55 -17.79 1.73
C VAL A 134 -14.77 -16.82 0.83
N ARG A 135 -15.28 -15.60 0.70
CA ARG A 135 -14.69 -14.55 -0.12
C ARG A 135 -13.69 -13.75 0.69
N VAL A 136 -12.46 -13.70 0.21
CA VAL A 136 -11.37 -12.90 0.78
C VAL A 136 -11.25 -11.59 0.01
N LEU A 137 -10.97 -10.51 0.73
CA LEU A 137 -10.43 -9.29 0.15
C LEU A 137 -9.16 -8.91 0.88
N LEU A 138 -8.05 -8.91 0.17
CA LEU A 138 -6.77 -8.39 0.61
C LEU A 138 -6.58 -7.00 0.03
N THR A 139 -6.48 -5.96 0.86
CA THR A 139 -6.41 -4.59 0.36
C THR A 139 -5.01 -4.16 -0.04
N GLY A 140 -3.97 -4.61 0.67
CA GLY A 140 -2.74 -3.83 0.70
C GLY A 140 -2.95 -2.51 1.45
N ASP A 141 -2.15 -1.51 1.12
CA ASP A 141 -2.41 -0.15 1.56
C ASP A 141 -3.56 0.47 0.77
N VAL A 142 -4.38 1.28 1.46
CA VAL A 142 -5.66 1.78 0.92
C VAL A 142 -5.86 3.25 1.25
N LYS A 143 -6.23 4.02 0.21
CA LYS A 143 -6.66 5.42 0.35
C LYS A 143 -8.15 5.61 0.12
N ASP A 144 -8.74 4.79 -0.74
CA ASP A 144 -10.14 4.89 -1.12
C ASP A 144 -10.73 3.49 -1.27
N PHE A 145 -11.77 3.21 -0.48
CA PHE A 145 -12.43 1.90 -0.44
C PHE A 145 -13.73 1.85 -1.25
N SER A 146 -14.14 2.94 -1.90
CA SER A 146 -15.45 3.06 -2.57
C SER A 146 -15.68 2.04 -3.68
N GLY A 147 -14.61 1.57 -4.33
CA GLY A 147 -14.64 0.53 -5.37
C GLY A 147 -14.43 -0.91 -4.87
N LEU A 148 -14.21 -1.11 -3.57
CA LEU A 148 -13.87 -2.43 -3.02
C LEU A 148 -15.14 -3.27 -2.76
N PRO A 149 -15.10 -4.59 -3.03
CA PRO A 149 -16.27 -5.46 -2.89
C PRO A 149 -16.55 -5.84 -1.43
N LYS A 150 -17.77 -6.29 -1.18
CA LYS A 150 -18.12 -7.05 0.03
C LYS A 150 -17.31 -8.35 0.10
N CYS A 151 -16.94 -8.77 1.30
CA CYS A 151 -16.20 -10.02 1.54
C CYS A 151 -16.53 -10.58 2.93
N ASP A 152 -16.12 -11.81 3.17
CA ASP A 152 -16.33 -12.50 4.45
C ASP A 152 -15.05 -12.40 5.30
N LEU A 153 -13.87 -12.51 4.68
CA LEU A 153 -12.56 -12.26 5.30
C LEU A 153 -11.89 -11.01 4.68
N LEU A 154 -11.77 -9.95 5.48
CA LEU A 154 -11.02 -8.75 5.09
C LEU A 154 -9.60 -8.82 5.65
N ILE A 155 -8.59 -8.69 4.79
CA ILE A 155 -7.18 -8.59 5.19
C ILE A 155 -6.69 -7.20 4.79
N THR A 156 -6.38 -6.35 5.77
CA THR A 156 -6.13 -4.93 5.53
C THR A 156 -4.99 -4.34 6.34
N GLU A 157 -4.49 -3.19 5.88
CA GLU A 157 -3.62 -2.32 6.66
C GLU A 157 -4.37 -1.58 7.79
N ALA A 158 -3.59 -0.99 8.69
CA ALA A 158 -4.00 -0.05 9.72
C ALA A 158 -2.85 0.91 10.05
N THR A 159 -2.22 1.51 9.04
CA THR A 159 -1.10 2.47 9.21
C THR A 159 -1.47 3.59 10.16
N TYR A 160 -2.70 4.07 10.08
CA TYR A 160 -3.29 5.05 10.98
C TYR A 160 -4.40 4.45 11.86
N GLY A 161 -4.17 3.24 12.38
CA GLY A 161 -5.18 2.45 13.07
C GLY A 161 -5.44 2.80 14.54
N ASN A 162 -4.62 3.65 15.17
CA ASN A 162 -4.74 3.88 16.61
C ASN A 162 -5.79 4.97 16.93
N PRO A 163 -6.94 4.62 17.54
CA PRO A 163 -8.00 5.60 17.85
C PRO A 163 -7.59 6.65 18.89
N TYR A 164 -6.51 6.39 19.65
CA TYR A 164 -6.06 7.25 20.74
C TYR A 164 -4.89 8.14 20.33
N ASP A 165 -4.37 7.98 19.12
CA ASP A 165 -3.31 8.81 18.57
C ASP A 165 -3.92 9.90 17.66
N PRO A 166 -3.83 11.19 18.03
CA PRO A 166 -4.27 12.29 17.17
C PRO A 166 -3.55 12.34 15.82
N GLY A 167 -2.38 11.72 15.69
CA GLY A 167 -1.67 11.56 14.41
C GLY A 167 -2.34 10.56 13.46
N CYS A 168 -3.24 9.71 13.97
CA CYS A 168 -4.02 8.76 13.19
C CYS A 168 -5.39 9.30 12.75
N ILE A 169 -5.77 10.51 13.16
CA ILE A 169 -7.07 11.11 12.84
C ILE A 169 -6.82 12.42 12.09
N PHE A 170 -7.08 12.43 10.79
CA PHE A 170 -6.83 13.59 9.94
C PHE A 170 -7.68 13.56 8.68
N ARG A 171 -7.69 14.69 7.96
CA ARG A 171 -8.25 14.81 6.62
C ARG A 171 -7.19 15.43 5.71
N ASP A 172 -7.23 15.06 4.44
CA ASP A 172 -6.37 15.70 3.45
C ASP A 172 -6.72 17.21 3.39
N ASP A 173 -5.71 18.05 3.53
CA ASP A 173 -5.79 19.51 3.52
C ASP A 173 -5.58 20.02 2.08
N LEU A 174 -6.60 19.78 1.26
CA LEU A 174 -6.61 20.17 -0.15
C LEU A 174 -6.58 21.69 -0.33
N ASP A 175 -7.24 22.42 0.55
CA ASP A 175 -7.30 23.89 0.52
C ASP A 175 -5.92 24.51 0.72
N SER A 176 -5.14 24.02 1.70
CA SER A 176 -3.76 24.50 1.90
C SER A 176 -2.84 24.10 0.75
N PHE A 177 -3.06 22.95 0.11
CA PHE A 177 -2.31 22.56 -1.09
C PHE A 177 -2.60 23.52 -2.25
N GLU A 178 -3.88 23.78 -2.54
CA GLU A 178 -4.30 24.74 -3.57
C GLU A 178 -3.76 26.15 -3.28
N ALA A 179 -3.91 26.62 -2.04
CA ALA A 179 -3.35 27.90 -1.61
C ALA A 179 -1.83 27.95 -1.80
N ALA A 180 -1.10 26.86 -1.54
CA ALA A 180 0.34 26.80 -1.74
C ALA A 180 0.74 26.93 -3.22
N LEU A 181 -0.10 26.51 -4.17
CA LEU A 181 0.14 26.69 -5.61
C LEU A 181 0.08 28.16 -6.04
N THR A 182 -0.55 29.04 -5.25
CA THR A 182 -0.65 30.48 -5.56
C THR A 182 0.67 31.25 -5.32
N HIS A 183 1.63 30.65 -4.59
CA HIS A 183 2.93 31.28 -4.38
C HIS A 183 3.68 31.45 -5.70
N ARG A 184 4.47 32.52 -5.80
CA ARG A 184 5.34 32.77 -6.97
C ARG A 184 6.30 31.61 -7.25
N ARG A 185 6.81 30.97 -6.18
CA ARG A 185 7.63 29.75 -6.25
C ARG A 185 7.31 28.87 -5.03
N VAL A 186 6.95 27.61 -5.27
CA VAL A 186 6.66 26.62 -4.24
C VAL A 186 7.42 25.31 -4.49
N ALA A 187 7.81 24.64 -3.41
CA ALA A 187 8.40 23.31 -3.44
C ALA A 187 7.69 22.38 -2.47
N PHE A 188 7.38 21.18 -2.94
CA PHE A 188 6.77 20.12 -2.16
C PHE A 188 7.76 18.98 -1.92
N GLY A 189 7.98 18.69 -0.65
CA GLY A 189 8.67 17.50 -0.16
C GLY A 189 7.74 16.31 -0.24
N ALA A 190 8.01 15.38 -1.15
CA ALA A 190 7.21 14.20 -1.37
C ALA A 190 8.10 12.98 -1.61
N TYR A 191 7.67 11.81 -1.13
CA TYR A 191 8.34 10.55 -1.48
C TYR A 191 8.24 10.31 -2.99
N ALA A 192 9.34 9.87 -3.59
CA ALA A 192 9.47 9.76 -5.04
C ALA A 192 8.45 8.81 -5.71
N PHE A 193 7.96 7.81 -4.97
CA PHE A 193 6.90 6.91 -5.39
C PHE A 193 5.64 7.11 -4.54
N GLY A 194 4.49 7.24 -5.22
CA GLY A 194 3.18 7.52 -4.63
C GLY A 194 2.96 9.02 -4.52
N LYS A 195 3.54 9.63 -3.49
CA LYS A 195 3.23 11.00 -3.10
C LYS A 195 3.63 12.06 -4.12
N ALA A 196 4.78 11.90 -4.78
CA ALA A 196 5.23 12.81 -5.83
C ALA A 196 4.25 12.81 -7.02
N GLN A 197 3.76 11.64 -7.44
CA GLN A 197 2.78 11.53 -8.52
C GLN A 197 1.44 12.12 -8.10
N ARG A 198 0.98 11.87 -6.87
CA ARG A 198 -0.23 12.49 -6.32
C ARG A 198 -0.14 14.02 -6.32
N ALA A 199 1.00 14.59 -5.92
CA ALA A 199 1.22 16.03 -5.95
C ALA A 199 1.10 16.61 -7.37
N VAL A 200 1.65 15.92 -8.38
CA VAL A 200 1.54 16.32 -9.79
C VAL A 200 0.08 16.24 -10.25
N SER A 201 -0.59 15.11 -10.04
CA SER A 201 -2.00 14.93 -10.43
C SER A 201 -2.91 15.98 -9.79
N MET A 202 -2.75 16.23 -8.48
CA MET A 202 -3.52 17.25 -7.77
C MET A 202 -3.24 18.66 -8.31
N ALA A 203 -1.97 19.00 -8.56
CA ALA A 203 -1.63 20.31 -9.14
C ALA A 203 -2.31 20.51 -10.50
N ARG A 204 -2.30 19.50 -11.37
CA ARG A 204 -3.02 19.55 -12.66
C ARG A 204 -4.53 19.68 -12.48
N GLN A 205 -5.12 18.94 -11.53
CA GLN A 205 -6.56 19.04 -11.22
C GLN A 205 -6.97 20.44 -10.73
N PHE A 206 -6.09 21.13 -9.99
CA PHE A 206 -6.29 22.53 -9.58
C PHE A 206 -5.92 23.57 -10.67
N GLY A 207 -5.69 23.13 -11.91
CA GLY A 207 -5.39 24.03 -13.04
C GLY A 207 -3.99 24.62 -13.03
N PHE A 208 -3.03 23.97 -12.38
CA PHE A 208 -1.62 24.35 -12.49
C PHE A 208 -1.05 23.82 -13.80
N ASP A 209 -0.95 24.66 -14.83
CA ASP A 209 -0.48 24.27 -16.17
C ASP A 209 1.03 24.48 -16.41
N ASP A 210 1.71 25.19 -15.51
CA ASP A 210 3.14 25.48 -15.63
C ASP A 210 4.01 24.21 -15.50
N THR A 211 5.23 24.25 -16.04
CA THR A 211 6.23 23.18 -15.89
C THR A 211 6.53 22.87 -14.42
N ILE A 212 6.50 21.59 -14.05
CA ILE A 212 6.88 21.11 -12.71
C ILE A 212 8.29 20.51 -12.74
N ALA A 213 9.20 21.04 -11.92
CA ALA A 213 10.55 20.49 -11.80
C ALA A 213 10.65 19.42 -10.73
N MET A 214 11.34 18.31 -11.02
CA MET A 214 11.38 17.16 -10.13
C MET A 214 12.80 16.64 -9.93
N ASP A 215 13.09 16.09 -8.76
CA ASP A 215 14.32 15.30 -8.57
C ASP A 215 14.32 14.07 -9.52
N LYS A 216 15.50 13.50 -9.74
CA LYS A 216 15.71 12.43 -10.72
C LYS A 216 14.73 11.25 -10.56
N ASN A 217 14.54 10.76 -9.34
CA ASN A 217 13.72 9.56 -9.10
C ASN A 217 12.24 9.90 -9.26
N SER A 218 11.82 11.02 -8.68
CA SER A 218 10.45 11.52 -8.79
C SER A 218 10.07 11.78 -10.26
N LEU A 219 10.97 12.37 -11.06
CA LEU A 219 10.75 12.63 -12.49
C LEU A 219 10.55 11.34 -13.29
N ILE A 220 11.47 10.38 -13.14
CA ILE A 220 11.46 9.12 -13.90
C ILE A 220 10.16 8.35 -13.61
N LEU A 221 9.82 8.19 -12.33
CA LEU A 221 8.61 7.48 -11.94
C LEU A 221 7.35 8.22 -12.39
N THR A 222 7.33 9.55 -12.32
CA THR A 222 6.16 10.33 -12.76
C THR A 222 5.90 10.18 -14.24
N ARG A 223 6.93 10.31 -15.09
CA ARG A 223 6.80 10.11 -16.54
C ARG A 223 6.32 8.71 -16.88
N LEU A 224 6.83 7.70 -16.16
CA LEU A 224 6.48 6.31 -16.39
C LEU A 224 5.04 5.97 -15.97
N LEU A 225 4.60 6.53 -14.83
CA LEU A 225 3.34 6.17 -14.21
C LEU A 225 2.17 6.98 -14.76
N LEU A 226 2.31 8.30 -14.85
CA LEU A 226 1.28 9.22 -15.33
C LEU A 226 1.31 9.44 -16.85
N GLY A 227 2.45 9.23 -17.52
CA GLY A 227 2.58 9.49 -18.96
C GLY A 227 2.18 10.94 -19.29
N ASP A 228 1.29 11.11 -20.27
CA ASP A 228 0.83 12.42 -20.73
C ASP A 228 0.03 13.19 -19.66
N GLU A 229 -0.60 12.50 -18.71
CA GLU A 229 -1.36 13.14 -17.62
C GLU A 229 -0.47 13.95 -16.66
N ALA A 230 0.84 13.70 -16.65
CA ALA A 230 1.78 14.51 -15.89
C ALA A 230 1.87 15.96 -16.40
N GLY A 231 1.52 16.19 -17.67
CA GLY A 231 1.86 17.42 -18.38
C GLY A 231 3.37 17.65 -18.44
N ASP A 232 3.78 18.92 -18.50
CA ASP A 232 5.20 19.25 -18.60
C ASP A 232 5.93 19.07 -17.26
N VAL A 233 6.82 18.07 -17.22
CA VAL A 233 7.67 17.74 -16.07
C VAL A 233 9.14 17.63 -16.48
N VAL A 234 10.03 18.30 -15.76
CA VAL A 234 11.46 18.43 -16.10
C VAL A 234 12.37 18.12 -14.92
N ALA A 235 13.66 17.92 -15.20
CA ALA A 235 14.66 17.75 -14.17
C ALA A 235 14.91 19.07 -13.39
N LEU A 236 15.06 18.95 -12.07
CA LEU A 236 15.35 20.06 -11.19
C LEU A 236 16.80 20.56 -11.38
N ASN A 237 16.97 21.69 -12.09
CA ASN A 237 18.28 22.24 -12.48
C ASN A 237 18.57 23.66 -11.94
N GLY A 238 18.32 23.91 -10.66
CA GLY A 238 18.93 25.04 -9.95
C GLY A 238 18.40 26.46 -10.23
N ASP A 239 17.30 26.63 -10.96
CA ASP A 239 16.20 27.58 -10.67
C ASP A 239 15.45 28.12 -11.89
N GLY A 240 14.14 28.32 -11.73
CA GLY A 240 13.28 28.97 -12.72
C GLY A 240 11.82 28.54 -12.68
N HIS A 241 11.53 27.38 -12.08
CA HIS A 241 10.18 26.81 -12.08
C HIS A 241 9.33 27.35 -10.92
N ARG A 242 8.04 27.53 -11.21
CA ARG A 242 7.03 27.98 -10.24
C ARG A 242 6.70 26.88 -9.22
N MET A 243 6.74 25.61 -9.63
CA MET A 243 6.55 24.47 -8.73
C MET A 243 7.70 23.46 -8.89
N CYS A 244 8.19 22.96 -7.75
CA CYS A 244 9.14 21.86 -7.70
C CYS A 244 8.64 20.74 -6.77
N VAL A 245 8.94 19.48 -7.10
CA VAL A 245 8.71 18.32 -6.24
C VAL A 245 10.05 17.62 -5.99
N THR A 246 10.39 17.44 -4.72
CA THR A 246 11.64 16.76 -4.35
C THR A 246 11.44 15.93 -3.09
N SER A 247 12.40 15.09 -2.73
CA SER A 247 12.33 14.36 -1.47
C SER A 247 12.27 15.31 -0.26
N PRO A 248 11.60 14.96 0.84
CA PRO A 248 11.53 15.83 2.02
C PRO A 248 12.91 16.28 2.54
N TRP A 249 13.91 15.40 2.44
CA TRP A 249 15.29 15.60 2.90
C TRP A 249 16.11 16.56 2.03
N THR A 250 15.68 16.80 0.79
CA THR A 250 16.39 17.66 -0.17
C THR A 250 15.77 19.06 -0.31
N LEU A 251 14.64 19.31 0.36
CA LEU A 251 14.00 20.64 0.37
C LEU A 251 14.92 21.75 0.89
N GLY A 252 15.75 21.45 1.89
CA GLY A 252 16.72 22.39 2.45
C GLY A 252 17.70 22.93 1.40
N ASN A 253 18.08 22.11 0.43
CA ASN A 253 19.06 22.44 -0.62
C ASN A 253 18.50 23.39 -1.69
N LEU A 254 17.18 23.59 -1.73
CA LEU A 254 16.57 24.50 -2.67
C LEU A 254 16.86 25.96 -2.29
N PRO A 255 17.07 26.84 -3.29
CA PRO A 255 17.45 28.23 -3.05
C PRO A 255 16.44 29.05 -2.26
N PHE A 256 16.96 30.18 -1.77
CA PHE A 256 16.21 31.14 -0.97
C PHE A 256 15.05 31.77 -1.76
N GLY A 257 13.93 32.04 -1.07
CA GLY A 257 12.73 32.65 -1.67
C GLY A 257 11.69 31.68 -2.22
N ILE A 258 11.94 30.36 -2.21
CA ILE A 258 10.94 29.33 -2.52
C ILE A 258 10.19 28.95 -1.24
N LYS A 259 8.85 28.93 -1.29
CA LYS A 259 8.04 28.40 -0.18
C LYS A 259 8.11 26.88 -0.16
N LYS A 260 8.41 26.28 1.00
CA LYS A 260 8.70 24.85 1.12
C LYS A 260 7.69 24.20 2.06
N TYR A 261 7.06 23.13 1.58
CA TYR A 261 6.11 22.34 2.35
C TYR A 261 6.45 20.85 2.23
N VAL A 262 6.24 20.06 3.27
CA VAL A 262 6.26 18.59 3.15
C VAL A 262 4.83 18.09 3.06
N LEU A 263 4.54 17.28 2.04
CA LEU A 263 3.27 16.59 1.92
C LEU A 263 3.34 15.32 2.77
N THR A 264 2.50 15.21 3.79
CA THR A 264 2.55 14.06 4.70
C THR A 264 1.35 14.03 5.65
N GLY A 265 0.89 12.84 6.05
CA GLY A 265 -0.02 12.70 7.20
C GLY A 265 0.70 12.77 8.55
N GLN A 266 2.03 12.72 8.56
CA GLN A 266 2.86 12.70 9.78
C GLN A 266 3.38 14.10 10.13
N LYS A 267 3.72 14.33 11.41
CA LYS A 267 4.11 15.66 11.91
C LYS A 267 5.60 15.84 12.19
N HIS A 268 6.46 14.93 11.73
CA HIS A 268 7.90 14.91 12.08
C HIS A 268 8.80 15.50 10.98
N TYR A 269 8.61 16.76 10.63
CA TYR A 269 9.45 17.45 9.64
C TYR A 269 9.83 18.87 10.09
N GLU A 270 11.04 19.31 9.71
CA GLU A 270 11.53 20.66 10.01
C GLU A 270 10.80 21.75 9.22
N HIS A 271 10.33 21.41 8.02
CA HIS A 271 9.55 22.29 7.17
C HIS A 271 8.05 22.21 7.49
N PRO A 272 7.27 23.28 7.25
CA PRO A 272 5.82 23.24 7.37
C PRO A 272 5.22 22.06 6.60
N THR A 273 4.23 21.39 7.19
CA THR A 273 3.57 20.26 6.55
C THR A 273 2.20 20.66 6.00
N ILE A 274 1.82 20.06 4.88
CA ILE A 274 0.43 20.06 4.38
C ILE A 274 -0.05 18.62 4.46
N CYS A 275 -1.20 18.40 5.09
CA CYS A 275 -1.70 17.06 5.33
C CYS A 275 -2.19 16.43 4.04
N ILE A 276 -1.37 15.63 3.37
CA ILE A 276 -1.75 14.84 2.19
C ILE A 276 -1.25 13.42 2.42
N SER A 277 -2.18 12.53 2.74
CA SER A 277 -1.89 11.12 3.00
C SER A 277 -2.24 10.26 1.79
N ASP A 278 -1.46 9.19 1.60
CA ASP A 278 -1.76 8.14 0.64
C ASP A 278 -2.51 6.96 1.30
N HIS A 279 -2.88 7.09 2.58
CA HIS A 279 -3.64 6.10 3.33
C HIS A 279 -4.95 6.69 3.86
N LEU A 280 -5.89 5.81 4.22
CA LEU A 280 -7.00 6.13 5.10
C LEU A 280 -6.46 6.49 6.50
N ASP A 281 -7.11 7.46 7.15
CA ASP A 281 -6.94 7.70 8.57
C ASP A 281 -7.74 6.65 9.39
N PHE A 282 -7.73 6.77 10.71
CA PHE A 282 -8.50 5.90 11.59
C PHE A 282 -9.99 5.88 11.23
N CYS A 283 -10.59 7.06 10.97
CA CYS A 283 -12.01 7.15 10.63
C CYS A 283 -12.29 6.42 9.31
N GLY A 284 -11.47 6.64 8.29
CA GLY A 284 -11.58 5.98 7.01
C GLY A 284 -11.43 4.46 7.10
N LEU A 285 -10.45 3.96 7.86
CA LEU A 285 -10.26 2.52 8.10
C LEU A 285 -11.46 1.90 8.80
N ARG A 286 -11.97 2.57 9.84
CA ARG A 286 -13.19 2.14 10.54
C ARG A 286 -14.35 2.08 9.55
N ASP A 287 -14.60 3.17 8.83
CA ASP A 287 -15.73 3.29 7.92
C ASP A 287 -15.67 2.24 6.79
N MET A 288 -14.46 1.92 6.30
CA MET A 288 -14.24 0.81 5.38
C MET A 288 -14.70 -0.53 5.98
N VAL A 289 -14.30 -0.86 7.20
CA VAL A 289 -14.72 -2.13 7.84
C VAL A 289 -16.23 -2.18 8.06
N TYR A 290 -16.87 -1.08 8.46
CA TYR A 290 -18.34 -1.02 8.58
C TYR A 290 -19.04 -1.11 7.21
N ALA A 291 -18.49 -0.47 6.18
CA ALA A 291 -19.05 -0.48 4.84
C ALA A 291 -18.88 -1.82 4.14
N ILE A 292 -17.77 -2.54 4.36
CA ILE A 292 -17.53 -3.88 3.82
C ILE A 292 -18.29 -4.93 4.65
N ASP A 293 -18.36 -4.76 5.97
CA ASP A 293 -19.06 -5.66 6.90
C ASP A 293 -18.60 -7.14 6.83
N PRO A 294 -17.29 -7.42 6.99
CA PRO A 294 -16.80 -8.79 6.95
C PRO A 294 -17.13 -9.56 8.24
N GLU A 295 -17.16 -10.90 8.14
CA GLU A 295 -17.25 -11.78 9.30
C GLU A 295 -15.99 -11.72 10.18
N LEU A 296 -14.82 -11.52 9.55
CA LEU A 296 -13.55 -11.34 10.24
C LEU A 296 -12.66 -10.33 9.49
N THR A 297 -12.06 -9.41 10.24
CA THR A 297 -10.98 -8.54 9.74
C THR A 297 -9.63 -8.96 10.34
N LEU A 298 -8.67 -9.32 9.49
CA LEU A 298 -7.28 -9.55 9.84
C LEU A 298 -6.45 -8.32 9.48
N VAL A 299 -5.86 -7.68 10.47
CA VAL A 299 -5.01 -6.50 10.30
C VAL A 299 -3.56 -6.95 10.22
N TYR A 300 -2.92 -6.79 9.05
CA TYR A 300 -1.60 -7.39 8.79
C TYR A 300 -0.44 -6.40 8.67
N HIS A 301 -0.73 -5.14 8.36
CA HIS A 301 0.25 -4.09 8.12
C HIS A 301 -0.18 -2.82 8.87
N PRO A 302 0.72 -2.05 9.50
CA PRO A 302 2.09 -2.42 9.86
C PRO A 302 2.11 -3.40 11.04
N ASP A 303 3.12 -4.28 11.06
CA ASP A 303 3.34 -5.23 12.17
C ASP A 303 3.99 -4.56 13.40
N CYS A 304 4.45 -3.30 13.26
CA CYS A 304 5.12 -2.53 14.31
C CYS A 304 4.34 -1.26 14.68
N GLY A 305 4.55 -0.76 15.91
CA GLY A 305 3.96 0.50 16.39
C GLY A 305 2.59 0.39 17.05
N GLY A 306 2.03 -0.82 17.18
CA GLY A 306 0.79 -1.06 17.95
C GLY A 306 -0.50 -0.60 17.28
N ASN A 307 -0.44 0.10 16.14
CA ASN A 307 -1.61 0.59 15.43
C ASN A 307 -2.53 -0.55 14.97
N ALA A 308 -1.97 -1.65 14.44
CA ALA A 308 -2.74 -2.81 14.04
C ALA A 308 -3.52 -3.45 15.20
N SER A 309 -2.86 -3.68 16.33
CA SER A 309 -3.49 -4.25 17.53
C SER A 309 -4.51 -3.30 18.15
N ALA A 310 -4.22 -1.99 18.19
CA ALA A 310 -5.14 -0.98 18.68
C ALA A 310 -6.41 -0.89 17.82
N PHE A 311 -6.26 -0.92 16.50
CA PHE A 311 -7.37 -0.95 15.55
C PHE A 311 -8.22 -2.22 15.72
N ALA A 312 -7.60 -3.40 15.71
CA ALA A 312 -8.30 -4.67 15.86
C ALA A 312 -9.06 -4.77 17.20
N ALA A 313 -8.45 -4.30 18.29
CA ALA A 313 -9.10 -4.24 19.60
C ALA A 313 -10.28 -3.27 19.61
N PHE A 314 -10.14 -2.09 19.00
CA PHE A 314 -11.23 -1.13 18.86
C PHE A 314 -12.39 -1.71 18.07
N MET A 315 -12.15 -2.31 16.90
CA MET A 315 -13.20 -2.88 16.06
C MET A 315 -13.93 -4.03 16.79
N SER A 316 -13.18 -4.94 17.42
CA SER A 316 -13.76 -6.05 18.20
C SER A 316 -14.63 -5.55 19.36
N LYS A 317 -14.20 -4.50 20.07
CA LYS A 317 -14.98 -3.89 21.16
C LYS A 317 -16.29 -3.28 20.64
N ASN A 318 -16.33 -2.85 19.38
CA ASN A 318 -17.49 -2.24 18.74
C ASN A 318 -18.28 -3.22 17.85
N GLY A 319 -18.17 -4.52 18.12
CA GLY A 319 -19.01 -5.55 17.49
C GLY A 319 -18.59 -5.96 16.09
N LYS A 320 -17.40 -5.55 15.63
CA LYS A 320 -16.80 -6.01 14.36
C LYS A 320 -15.63 -6.96 14.68
N PRO A 321 -15.77 -8.28 14.49
CA PRO A 321 -14.71 -9.23 14.78
C PRO A 321 -13.41 -8.88 14.05
N SER A 322 -12.33 -8.66 14.80
CA SER A 322 -11.02 -8.33 14.23
C SER A 322 -9.87 -8.87 15.07
N CYS A 323 -8.73 -9.11 14.44
CA CYS A 323 -7.47 -9.43 15.10
C CYS A 323 -6.29 -8.83 14.33
N ALA A 324 -5.19 -8.56 15.03
CA ALA A 324 -3.92 -8.28 14.39
C ALA A 324 -3.19 -9.59 14.06
N LEU A 325 -2.30 -9.53 13.08
CA LEU A 325 -1.44 -10.67 12.71
C LEU A 325 -0.56 -11.16 13.88
N SER A 326 -0.24 -10.29 14.83
CA SER A 326 0.43 -10.63 16.09
C SER A 326 -0.38 -11.55 17.00
N ASP A 327 -1.71 -11.56 16.86
CA ASP A 327 -2.62 -12.26 17.76
C ASP A 327 -2.90 -13.69 17.29
N LEU A 328 -2.52 -14.03 16.05
CA LEU A 328 -2.71 -15.37 15.50
C LEU A 328 -1.66 -16.33 16.05
N ALA A 329 -2.11 -17.52 16.47
CA ALA A 329 -1.19 -18.57 16.88
C ALA A 329 -0.30 -18.96 15.69
N VAL A 330 1.01 -19.00 15.93
CA VAL A 330 1.99 -19.25 14.88
C VAL A 330 1.92 -20.72 14.50
N GLN A 331 1.37 -21.02 13.32
CA GLN A 331 1.54 -22.33 12.72
C GLN A 331 2.88 -22.37 11.98
N PRO A 332 3.80 -23.27 12.35
CA PRO A 332 5.01 -23.46 11.56
C PRO A 332 4.62 -23.90 10.16
N ALA A 333 5.23 -23.28 9.15
CA ALA A 333 5.06 -23.73 7.78
C ALA A 333 5.60 -25.18 7.65
N PRO A 334 5.01 -26.03 6.78
CA PRO A 334 5.49 -27.39 6.59
C PRO A 334 6.99 -27.40 6.26
N GLY A 335 7.78 -28.17 7.01
CA GLY A 335 9.23 -28.33 6.78
C GLY A 335 10.17 -27.40 7.56
N GLN A 336 9.69 -26.77 8.65
CA GLN A 336 10.54 -26.18 9.69
C GLN A 336 10.98 -27.21 10.73
#